data_AF-A0A9X2HSB5-F1
#
_entry.id   AF-A0A9X2HSB5-F1
#
_cell.length_a   1.000
_cell.length_b   1.000
_cell.length_c   1.000
_cell.angle_alpha   90.00
_cell.angle_beta   90.00
_cell.angle_gamma   90.00
#
_symmetry.space_group_name_H-M   'P 1'
#
loop_
_entity.id
_entity.type
_entity.pdbx_description
1 polymer ?
#
loop_
_entity_poly.entity_id
_entity_poly.type
_entity_poly.pdbx_seq_one_letter_code
_entity_poly.pdbx_strand_id
1 'polypeptide(L)'
;MNTDGLTATEVECAAGRTAPRVSLDDIKANIAGEFFNTADQMFPGAPVLPGMDLLTICILVLQNGFTIIGKSAPASRDNFDPVLGQKLAYEDAVRQVWPLMGYALRDRLHAATMPEVGDLDPTEQPTD
;
A
#
# COMPACT_ATOMS: atom_id res chain seq x y z
N MET A 1 5.78 1.41 14.92
CA MET A 1 4.65 2.30 15.22
C MET A 1 3.51 1.54 15.87
N ASN A 2 2.75 2.16 16.76
CA ASN A 2 1.45 1.62 17.18
C ASN A 2 0.48 1.76 15.98
N THR A 3 -0.06 0.64 15.49
CA THR A 3 -0.99 0.57 14.33
C THR A 3 -2.32 -0.08 14.74
N ASP A 4 -2.84 0.26 15.92
CA ASP A 4 -4.01 -0.41 16.50
C ASP A 4 -5.23 -0.41 15.58
N GLY A 5 -5.41 0.64 14.76
CA GLY A 5 -6.50 0.72 13.78
C GLY A 5 -6.38 -0.34 12.69
N LEU A 6 -5.18 -0.53 12.12
CA LEU A 6 -4.94 -1.57 11.11
C LEU A 6 -5.05 -2.97 11.71
N THR A 7 -4.58 -3.16 12.95
CA THR A 7 -4.67 -4.44 13.65
C THR A 7 -6.12 -4.83 13.90
N ALA A 8 -6.97 -3.89 14.33
CA ALA A 8 -8.40 -4.16 14.52
C ALA A 8 -9.08 -4.56 13.20
N THR A 9 -8.81 -3.83 12.11
CA THR A 9 -9.32 -4.18 10.78
C THR A 9 -8.84 -5.57 10.33
N GLU A 10 -7.57 -5.91 10.54
CA GLU A 10 -7.03 -7.24 10.22
C GLU A 10 -7.73 -8.35 11.01
N VAL A 11 -7.93 -8.19 12.32
CA VAL A 11 -8.63 -9.16 13.16
C VAL A 11 -10.05 -9.39 12.65
N GLU A 12 -10.77 -8.31 12.34
CA GLU A 12 -12.09 -8.41 11.72
C GLU A 12 -11.99 -9.16 10.40
N CYS A 13 -11.13 -8.72 9.47
CA CYS A 13 -10.89 -9.35 8.17
C CYS A 13 -10.41 -10.81 8.23
N ALA A 14 -9.82 -11.28 9.32
CA ALA A 14 -9.39 -12.67 9.48
C ALA A 14 -10.49 -13.58 10.06
N ALA A 15 -11.43 -13.02 10.82
CA ALA A 15 -12.43 -13.80 11.57
C ALA A 15 -13.25 -14.74 10.66
N GLY A 16 -13.11 -16.05 10.91
CA GLY A 16 -13.86 -17.10 10.20
C GLY A 16 -13.50 -17.31 8.73
N ARG A 17 -12.40 -16.70 8.24
CA ARG A 17 -12.00 -16.77 6.82
C ARG A 17 -10.70 -17.56 6.64
N THR A 18 -10.79 -18.62 5.84
CA THR A 18 -9.67 -19.54 5.54
C THR A 18 -9.24 -19.54 4.07
N ALA A 19 -10.02 -18.91 3.17
CA ALA A 19 -9.66 -18.74 1.77
C ALA A 19 -8.44 -17.80 1.60
N PRO A 20 -7.69 -17.89 0.49
CA PRO A 20 -6.54 -17.01 0.23
C PRO A 20 -6.92 -15.52 0.35
N ARG A 21 -6.11 -14.77 1.10
CA ARG A 21 -6.29 -13.33 1.32
C ARG A 21 -4.94 -12.66 1.51
N VAL A 22 -4.94 -11.34 1.42
CA VAL A 22 -3.81 -10.51 1.86
C VAL A 22 -4.04 -10.12 3.32
N SER A 23 -3.09 -10.45 4.19
CA SER A 23 -3.07 -10.04 5.59
C SER A 23 -2.24 -8.76 5.79
N LEU A 24 -2.43 -8.12 6.94
CA LEU A 24 -1.57 -7.02 7.37
C LEU A 24 -0.08 -7.43 7.43
N ASP A 25 0.21 -8.66 7.82
CA ASP A 25 1.59 -9.16 7.89
C ASP A 25 2.20 -9.35 6.50
N ASP A 26 1.43 -9.81 5.52
CA ASP A 26 1.87 -9.87 4.12
C ASP A 26 2.23 -8.48 3.61
N ILE A 27 1.42 -7.47 3.94
CA ILE A 27 1.68 -6.08 3.55
C ILE A 27 2.96 -5.56 4.19
N LYS A 28 3.12 -5.76 5.50
CA LYS A 28 4.35 -5.36 6.21
C LYS A 28 5.58 -6.05 5.64
N ALA A 29 5.50 -7.34 5.33
CA ALA A 29 6.59 -8.09 4.71
C ALA A 29 6.94 -7.57 3.30
N ASN A 30 5.95 -7.03 2.58
CA ASN A 30 6.14 -6.47 1.25
C ASN A 30 6.65 -5.02 1.25
N ILE A 31 6.82 -4.37 2.42
CA ILE A 31 7.44 -3.04 2.53
C ILE A 31 8.97 -3.21 2.62
N ALA A 32 9.69 -2.63 1.68
CA ALA A 32 11.15 -2.58 1.66
C ALA A 32 11.72 -1.38 2.44
N GLY A 33 10.98 -0.27 2.53
CA GLY A 33 11.41 0.90 3.28
C GLY A 33 10.27 1.89 3.54
N GLU A 34 10.41 2.66 4.62
CA GLU A 34 9.49 3.71 5.02
C GLU A 34 10.25 5.03 5.24
N PHE A 35 9.71 6.11 4.71
CA PHE A 35 10.28 7.45 4.85
C PHE A 35 9.19 8.42 5.27
N PHE A 36 9.51 9.29 6.21
CA PHE A 36 8.58 10.27 6.75
C PHE A 36 9.18 11.66 6.66
N ASN A 37 8.38 12.61 6.23
CA ASN A 37 8.70 14.02 6.44
C ASN A 37 7.45 14.89 6.41
N THR A 38 7.54 16.10 6.95
CA THR A 38 6.58 17.16 6.66
C THR A 38 6.91 17.79 5.31
N ALA A 39 5.89 18.30 4.60
CA ALA A 39 6.07 18.75 3.22
C ALA A 39 7.02 19.96 3.07
N ASP A 40 7.14 20.79 4.11
CA ASP A 40 8.08 21.93 4.17
C ASP A 40 9.56 21.50 4.10
N GLN A 41 9.87 20.26 4.48
CA GLN A 41 11.24 19.73 4.50
C GLN A 41 11.61 18.93 3.24
N MET A 42 10.65 18.67 2.35
CA MET A 42 10.86 17.78 1.19
C MET A 42 11.54 18.44 -0.01
N PHE A 43 11.51 19.78 -0.09
CA PHE A 43 11.97 20.52 -1.26
C PHE A 43 13.02 21.58 -0.88
N PRO A 44 14.29 21.18 -0.66
CA PRO A 44 15.36 22.12 -0.32
C PRO A 44 15.49 23.23 -1.36
N GLY A 45 15.45 24.49 -0.92
CA GLY A 45 15.57 25.67 -1.78
C GLY A 45 14.27 26.13 -2.45
N ALA A 46 13.15 25.41 -2.25
CA ALA A 46 11.83 25.86 -2.71
C ALA A 46 11.16 26.78 -1.67
N PRO A 47 10.26 27.70 -2.10
CA PRO A 47 9.44 28.47 -1.18
C PRO A 47 8.51 27.57 -0.34
N VAL A 48 8.49 27.78 0.98
CA VAL A 48 7.55 27.11 1.89
C VAL A 48 6.27 27.93 2.00
N LEU A 49 5.14 27.33 1.63
CA LEU A 49 3.81 27.93 1.75
C LEU A 49 3.17 27.60 3.11
N PRO A 50 2.28 28.48 3.63
CA PRO A 50 1.54 28.19 4.86
C PRO A 50 0.79 26.84 4.79
N GLY A 51 0.98 26.02 5.82
CA GLY A 51 0.33 24.71 5.95
C GLY A 51 1.16 23.52 5.47
N MET A 52 2.28 23.74 4.77
CA MET A 52 3.18 22.64 4.38
C MET A 52 3.79 21.91 5.58
N ASP A 53 4.00 22.62 6.68
CA ASP A 53 4.50 22.10 7.94
C ASP A 53 3.46 21.31 8.75
N LEU A 54 2.19 21.31 8.33
CA LEU A 54 1.11 20.50 8.90
C LEU A 54 0.89 19.18 8.14
N LEU A 55 1.38 19.10 6.90
CA LEU A 55 1.21 17.94 6.04
C LEU A 55 2.34 16.94 6.28
N THR A 56 2.06 15.89 7.04
CA THR A 56 2.94 14.73 7.17
C THR A 56 2.74 13.78 5.99
N ILE A 57 3.83 13.42 5.33
CA ILE A 57 3.87 12.46 4.24
C ILE A 57 4.63 11.21 4.70
N CYS A 58 4.07 10.05 4.37
CA CYS A 58 4.72 8.75 4.48
C CYS A 58 4.94 8.20 3.07
N ILE A 59 6.17 7.83 2.74
CA ILE A 59 6.51 7.14 1.50
C ILE A 59 6.87 5.70 1.85
N LEU A 60 6.10 4.74 1.34
CA LEU A 60 6.43 3.33 1.41
C LEU A 60 7.03 2.89 0.07
N VAL A 61 8.18 2.24 0.11
CA VAL A 61 8.76 1.53 -1.04
C VAL A 61 8.45 0.05 -0.85
N LEU A 62 7.81 -0.58 -1.82
CA LEU A 62 7.52 -2.01 -1.80
C LEU A 62 8.71 -2.83 -2.33
N GLN A 63 8.75 -4.13 -2.05
CA GLN A 63 9.85 -5.03 -2.47
C GLN A 63 10.09 -5.04 -3.99
N ASN A 64 9.07 -4.74 -4.80
CA ASN A 64 9.18 -4.63 -6.26
C ASN A 64 9.58 -3.23 -6.76
N GLY A 65 9.91 -2.30 -5.87
CA GLY A 65 10.24 -0.91 -6.19
C GLY A 65 9.04 0.01 -6.41
N PHE A 66 7.81 -0.47 -6.32
CA PHE A 66 6.63 0.38 -6.40
C PHE A 66 6.51 1.27 -5.16
N THR A 67 6.14 2.54 -5.35
CA THR A 67 6.07 3.52 -4.24
C THR A 67 4.64 3.92 -3.94
N ILE A 68 4.29 3.99 -2.66
CA ILE A 68 2.99 4.45 -2.16
C ILE A 68 3.20 5.68 -1.27
N ILE A 69 2.30 6.64 -1.40
CA ILE A 69 2.32 7.87 -0.60
C ILE A 69 1.08 7.88 0.29
N GLY A 70 1.30 7.85 1.59
CA GLY A 70 0.28 8.17 2.59
C GLY A 70 0.43 9.59 3.11
N LYS A 71 -0.66 10.18 3.60
CA LYS A 71 -0.70 11.57 4.05
C LYS A 71 -1.54 11.75 5.31
N SER A 72 -1.17 12.74 6.11
CA SER A 72 -1.98 13.25 7.21
C SER A 72 -1.82 14.77 7.29
N ALA A 73 -2.93 15.49 7.26
CA ALA A 73 -2.94 16.94 7.34
C ALA A 73 -4.16 17.40 8.16
N PRO A 74 -3.99 17.78 9.43
CA PRO A 74 -5.09 18.28 10.24
C PRO A 74 -5.57 19.64 9.72
N ALA A 75 -6.88 19.91 9.84
CA ALA A 75 -7.47 21.16 9.39
C ALA A 75 -7.01 22.40 10.18
N SER A 76 -6.60 22.20 11.45
CA SER A 76 -6.08 23.26 12.32
C SER A 76 -4.68 22.90 12.82
N ARG A 77 -3.81 23.91 12.88
CA ARG A 77 -2.47 23.82 13.47
C ARG A 77 -2.49 23.38 14.92
N ASP A 78 -3.51 23.78 15.68
CA ASP A 78 -3.65 23.41 17.10
C ASP A 78 -3.84 21.90 17.31
N ASN A 79 -4.27 21.18 16.26
CA ASN A 79 -4.43 19.73 16.27
C ASN A 79 -3.23 19.00 15.66
N PHE A 80 -2.16 19.70 15.31
CA PHE A 80 -0.97 19.06 14.76
C PHE A 80 -0.16 18.35 15.84
N ASP A 81 -0.03 17.05 15.67
CA ASP A 81 0.83 16.17 16.45
C ASP A 81 1.71 15.40 15.46
N PRO A 82 3.04 15.56 15.49
CA PRO A 82 3.93 14.91 14.53
C PRO A 82 3.94 13.38 14.66
N VAL A 83 3.79 12.85 15.88
CA VAL A 83 3.78 11.40 16.13
C VAL A 83 2.48 10.79 15.61
N LEU A 84 1.34 11.42 15.94
CA LEU A 84 0.04 10.99 15.42
C LEU A 84 -0.04 11.17 13.90
N GLY A 85 0.49 12.27 13.37
CA GLY A 85 0.54 12.55 11.94
C GLY A 85 1.31 11.48 11.17
N GLN A 86 2.48 11.05 11.66
CA GLN A 86 3.23 9.95 11.04
C GLN A 86 2.46 8.63 11.10
N LYS A 87 1.84 8.30 12.25
CA LYS A 87 0.98 7.11 12.38
C LYS A 87 -0.14 7.13 11.33
N LEU A 88 -0.90 8.22 11.24
CA LEU A 88 -2.03 8.33 10.33
C LEU A 88 -1.59 8.29 8.86
N ALA A 89 -0.48 8.93 8.52
CA ALA A 89 0.09 8.88 7.16
C ALA A 89 0.55 7.45 6.80
N TYR A 90 1.18 6.73 7.72
CA TYR A 90 1.54 5.32 7.52
C TYR A 90 0.29 4.45 7.31
N GLU A 91 -0.74 4.61 8.15
CA GLU A 91 -1.97 3.83 7.99
C GLU A 91 -2.70 4.16 6.68
N ASP A 92 -2.70 5.42 6.22
CA ASP A 92 -3.20 5.82 4.90
C ASP A 92 -2.43 5.10 3.77
N ALA A 93 -1.10 5.01 3.87
CA ALA A 93 -0.28 4.29 2.89
C ALA A 93 -0.59 2.78 2.89
N VAL A 94 -0.64 2.13 4.06
CA VAL A 94 -0.94 0.69 4.17
C VAL A 94 -2.32 0.36 3.61
N ARG A 95 -3.34 1.19 3.89
CA ARG A 95 -4.69 1.01 3.33
C ARG A 95 -4.69 1.04 1.80
N GLN A 96 -3.80 1.80 1.17
CA GLN A 96 -3.64 1.82 -0.29
C GLN A 96 -2.90 0.59 -0.83
N VAL A 97 -1.94 0.03 -0.09
CA VAL A 97 -1.22 -1.20 -0.48
C VAL A 97 -2.16 -2.40 -0.53
N TRP A 98 -3.13 -2.47 0.39
CA TRP A 98 -4.04 -3.60 0.51
C TRP A 98 -4.78 -3.99 -0.78
N PRO A 99 -5.50 -3.09 -1.48
CA PRO A 99 -6.16 -3.42 -2.74
C PRO A 99 -5.16 -3.78 -3.86
N LEU A 100 -3.96 -3.21 -3.88
CA LEU A 100 -2.94 -3.54 -4.88
C LEU A 100 -2.44 -4.97 -4.72
N MET A 101 -2.12 -5.36 -3.49
CA MET A 101 -1.73 -6.74 -3.19
C MET A 101 -2.92 -7.70 -3.38
N GLY A 102 -4.15 -7.25 -3.08
CA GLY A 102 -5.37 -8.02 -3.33
C GLY A 102 -5.58 -8.31 -4.82
N TYR A 103 -5.35 -7.33 -5.68
CA TYR A 103 -5.37 -7.50 -7.13
C TYR A 103 -4.28 -8.49 -7.59
N ALA A 104 -3.03 -8.30 -7.14
CA ALA A 104 -1.94 -9.21 -7.48
C ALA A 104 -2.19 -10.66 -7.02
N LEU A 105 -2.81 -10.85 -5.85
CA LEU A 105 -3.23 -12.17 -5.39
C LEU A 105 -4.29 -12.78 -6.32
N ARG A 106 -5.29 -11.98 -6.72
CA ARG A 106 -6.35 -12.43 -7.64
C ARG A 106 -5.79 -12.85 -8.99
N ASP A 107 -4.83 -12.12 -9.53
CA ASP A 107 -4.15 -12.49 -10.79
C ASP A 107 -3.45 -13.85 -10.67
N ARG A 108 -2.73 -14.08 -9.56
CA ARG A 108 -2.08 -15.38 -9.31
C ARG A 108 -3.08 -16.52 -9.20
N LEU A 109 -4.19 -16.29 -8.50
CA LEU A 109 -5.26 -17.29 -8.38
C LEU A 109 -5.89 -17.58 -9.74
N HIS A 110 -6.12 -16.56 -10.56
CA HIS A 110 -6.66 -16.73 -11.91
C HIS A 110 -5.70 -17.54 -12.80
N ALA A 111 -4.43 -17.16 -12.83
CA ALA A 111 -3.40 -17.87 -13.60
C ALA A 111 -3.26 -19.34 -13.17
N ALA A 112 -3.31 -19.64 -11.86
CA ALA A 112 -3.25 -21.00 -11.34
C ALA A 112 -4.46 -21.88 -11.72
N THR A 113 -5.57 -21.27 -12.15
CA THR A 113 -6.79 -22.00 -12.54
C THR A 113 -6.88 -22.20 -14.06
N MET A 114 -6.08 -21.50 -14.86
CA MET A 114 -6.04 -21.69 -16.30
C MET A 114 -4.99 -22.76 -16.64
N PRO A 115 -5.34 -23.81 -17.41
CA PRO A 115 -4.32 -24.72 -17.94
C PRO A 115 -3.34 -23.96 -18.82
N GLU A 116 -2.05 -24.31 -18.77
CA GLU A 116 -1.10 -23.87 -19.79
C GLU A 116 -1.70 -24.19 -21.15
N VAL A 117 -1.98 -23.17 -21.96
CA VAL A 117 -2.23 -23.35 -23.38
C VAL A 117 -0.87 -23.77 -23.94
N GLY A 118 -0.62 -25.08 -23.93
CA GLY A 118 0.52 -25.68 -24.58
C GLY A 118 0.56 -25.19 -26.02
N ASP A 119 1.74 -24.77 -26.45
CA ASP A 119 2.12 -24.31 -27.78
C ASP A 119 1.07 -24.62 -28.85
N LEU A 120 0.24 -23.62 -29.18
CA LEU A 120 -0.50 -23.65 -30.43
C LEU A 120 0.55 -23.60 -31.54
N ASP A 121 0.85 -24.76 -32.12
CA ASP A 121 1.67 -24.87 -33.31
C ASP A 121 1.06 -23.97 -34.40
N PRO A 122 1.74 -22.88 -34.82
CA PRO A 122 1.21 -21.96 -35.82
C PRO A 122 1.00 -22.61 -37.20
N THR A 123 1.44 -23.86 -37.38
CA THR A 123 1.43 -24.56 -38.68
C THR A 123 0.30 -25.57 -38.86
N GLU A 124 -0.50 -25.86 -37.83
CA GLU A 124 -1.63 -26.78 -37.97
C GLU A 124 -2.86 -26.04 -38.54
N GLN A 125 -2.96 -26.02 -39.87
CA GLN A 125 -4.15 -25.51 -40.56
C GLN A 125 -5.33 -26.46 -40.35
N PRO A 126 -6.57 -25.95 -40.21
CA PRO A 126 -7.76 -26.81 -40.11
C PRO A 126 -7.90 -27.63 -41.39
N THR A 127 -7.91 -28.95 -41.25
CA THR A 127 -8.26 -29.85 -42.35
C THR A 127 -9.77 -29.86 -42.54
N ASP A 128 -10.24 -29.39 -43.70
CA ASP A 128 -11.59 -29.68 -44.24
C ASP A 128 -11.59 -31.01 -45.02
#